data_AF-A0A6C8GHF3-F1
#
_entry.id   AF-A0A6C8GHF3-F1
#
_cell.length_a   1.000
_cell.length_b   1.000
_cell.length_c   1.000
_cell.angle_alpha   90.00
_cell.angle_beta   90.00
_cell.angle_gamma   90.00
#
_symmetry.space_group_name_H-M   'P 1'
#
loop_
_entity.id
_entity.type
_entity.pdbx_description
1 polymer ?
#
loop_
_entity_poly.entity_id
_entity_poly.type
_entity_poly.pdbx_seq_one_letter_code
_entity_poly.pdbx_strand_id
1 'polypeptide(L)'
;MKNIKVITGVIATLGIFSALLLVTGILFYSAVSSDRLNFQNASALSYQQQELGGSFQTLIETRVTINRVAIRMLKNQRDPASLDAMNTLLTNAGASLNEAEKHFNNYVNSEAIAGKDPALDAQAEASFKQMYDVLQQSIHYLKADNYAAYGNLDAQKAQDDMEQVYDKWLSQNAQLIKLASDQNQSSFTQMQWTLGIILLIVLIVLAFIWLGLQRVLLRPLQRIMAHIQTIADG
;
A
#
# COMPACT_ATOMS: atom_id res chain seq x y z
N MET A 1 58.12 -19.51 13.78
CA MET A 1 57.42 -19.59 12.48
C MET A 1 56.01 -20.21 12.54
N LYS A 2 55.71 -21.15 13.44
CA LYS A 2 54.39 -21.81 13.55
C LYS A 2 53.25 -20.85 13.98
N ASN A 3 53.53 -19.90 14.88
CA ASN A 3 52.54 -18.96 15.42
C ASN A 3 52.08 -17.90 14.41
N ILE A 4 52.96 -17.50 13.48
CA ILE A 4 52.63 -16.52 12.43
C ILE A 4 51.56 -17.09 11.49
N LYS A 5 51.67 -18.37 11.09
CA LYS A 5 50.67 -19.04 10.25
C LYS A 5 49.29 -19.16 10.93
N VAL A 6 49.24 -19.31 12.26
CA VAL A 6 47.98 -19.41 13.02
C VAL A 6 47.32 -18.03 13.11
N ILE A 7 48.06 -16.99 13.48
CA ILE A 7 47.54 -15.62 13.60
C ILE A 7 47.04 -15.10 12.25
N THR A 8 47.79 -15.34 11.15
CA THR A 8 47.33 -14.97 9.80
C THR A 8 46.05 -15.70 9.41
N GLY A 9 45.89 -16.98 9.79
CA GLY A 9 44.66 -17.73 9.55
C GLY A 9 43.46 -17.19 10.33
N VAL A 10 43.65 -16.80 11.59
CA VAL A 10 42.61 -16.17 12.42
C VAL A 10 42.20 -14.83 11.84
N ILE A 11 43.15 -13.95 11.49
CA ILE A 11 42.87 -12.63 10.90
C ILE A 11 42.13 -12.77 9.56
N ALA A 12 42.55 -13.71 8.71
CA ALA A 12 41.86 -13.97 7.44
C ALA A 12 40.42 -14.45 7.65
N THR A 13 40.20 -15.35 8.61
CA THR A 13 38.85 -15.85 8.94
C THR A 13 37.96 -14.73 9.48
N LEU A 14 38.51 -13.89 10.36
CA LEU A 14 37.80 -12.77 10.96
C LEU A 14 37.45 -11.71 9.91
N GLY A 15 38.36 -11.41 8.97
CA GLY A 15 38.10 -10.53 7.83
C GLY A 15 36.98 -11.03 6.92
N ILE A 16 36.97 -12.34 6.60
CA ILE A 16 35.89 -12.97 5.82
C ILE A 16 34.56 -12.86 6.57
N PHE A 17 34.56 -13.14 7.88
CA PHE A 17 33.37 -13.07 8.72
C PHE A 17 32.80 -11.64 8.79
N SER A 18 33.66 -10.64 8.98
CA SER A 18 33.27 -9.22 8.97
C SER A 18 32.70 -8.79 7.61
N ALA A 19 33.30 -9.23 6.50
CA ALA A 19 32.77 -8.95 5.17
C ALA A 19 31.38 -9.56 4.94
N LEU A 20 31.18 -10.81 5.38
CA LEU A 20 29.89 -11.49 5.35
C LEU A 20 28.82 -10.74 6.15
N LEU A 21 29.16 -10.29 7.37
CA LEU A 21 28.24 -9.53 8.21
C LEU A 21 27.84 -8.19 7.58
N LEU A 22 28.80 -7.47 6.97
CA LEU A 22 28.52 -6.21 6.27
C LEU A 22 27.59 -6.41 5.08
N VAL A 23 27.88 -7.41 4.23
CA VAL A 23 27.05 -7.74 3.07
C VAL A 23 25.63 -8.12 3.53
N THR A 24 25.52 -8.94 4.57
CA THR A 24 24.22 -9.32 5.15
C THR A 24 23.45 -8.09 5.67
N GLY A 25 24.13 -7.17 6.36
CA GLY A 25 23.52 -5.94 6.87
C GLY A 25 22.99 -5.01 5.78
N ILE A 26 23.75 -4.84 4.69
CA ILE A 26 23.33 -4.03 3.54
C ILE A 26 22.09 -4.63 2.87
N LEU A 27 22.09 -5.95 2.66
CA LEU A 27 20.98 -6.65 2.02
C LEU A 27 19.72 -6.65 2.89
N PHE A 28 19.88 -6.84 4.20
CA PHE A 28 18.78 -6.75 5.16
C PHE A 28 18.17 -5.34 5.19
N TYR A 29 19.01 -4.31 5.22
CA TYR A 29 18.54 -2.92 5.17
C TYR A 29 17.76 -2.61 3.88
N SER A 30 18.29 -3.05 2.73
CA SER A 30 17.64 -2.86 1.43
C SER A 30 16.27 -3.54 1.37
N ALA A 31 16.17 -4.80 1.80
CA ALA A 31 14.91 -5.55 1.82
C ALA A 31 13.87 -4.88 2.73
N VAL A 32 14.25 -4.57 3.97
CA VAL A 32 13.35 -3.92 4.94
C VAL A 32 12.90 -2.54 4.47
N SER A 33 13.80 -1.77 3.85
CA SER A 33 13.47 -0.44 3.30
C SER A 33 12.51 -0.53 2.12
N SER A 34 12.71 -1.49 1.20
CA SER A 34 11.82 -1.71 0.06
C SER A 34 10.43 -2.15 0.52
N ASP A 35 10.34 -3.11 1.44
CA ASP A 35 9.06 -3.62 1.96
C ASP A 35 8.27 -2.51 2.68
N ARG A 36 8.96 -1.65 3.43
CA ARG A 36 8.32 -0.52 4.12
C ARG A 36 7.72 0.50 3.14
N LEU A 37 8.45 0.88 2.09
CA LEU A 37 7.97 1.82 1.08
C LEU A 37 6.78 1.24 0.30
N ASN A 38 6.86 -0.03 -0.08
CA ASN A 38 5.77 -0.72 -0.79
C ASN A 38 4.50 -0.78 0.07
N PHE A 39 4.64 -1.10 1.36
CA PHE A 39 3.52 -1.16 2.29
C PHE A 39 2.89 0.23 2.55
N GLN A 40 3.71 1.26 2.70
CA GLN A 40 3.23 2.65 2.84
C GLN A 40 2.46 3.10 1.60
N ASN A 41 2.99 2.85 0.40
CA ASN A 41 2.32 3.19 -0.85
C ASN A 41 1.00 2.43 -1.03
N ALA A 42 0.97 1.12 -0.75
CA ALA A 42 -0.24 0.31 -0.85
C ALA A 42 -1.33 0.75 0.14
N SER A 43 -0.92 1.11 1.37
CA SER A 43 -1.82 1.62 2.40
C SER A 43 -2.41 2.98 2.01
N ALA A 44 -1.59 3.89 1.45
CA ALA A 44 -2.05 5.19 0.98
C ALA A 44 -2.97 5.09 -0.25
N LEU A 45 -2.68 4.20 -1.21
CA LEU A 45 -3.56 3.89 -2.35
C LEU A 45 -4.91 3.29 -1.88
N SER A 46 -4.88 2.45 -0.84
CA SER A 46 -6.10 1.88 -0.24
C SER A 46 -6.92 2.96 0.47
N TYR A 47 -6.27 3.86 1.21
CA TYR A 47 -6.91 5.00 1.86
C TYR A 47 -7.57 5.94 0.83
N GLN A 48 -6.85 6.28 -0.24
CA GLN A 48 -7.43 7.09 -1.32
C GLN A 48 -8.64 6.42 -1.96
N GLN A 49 -8.62 5.10 -2.14
CA GLN A 49 -9.76 4.35 -2.69
C GLN A 49 -10.96 4.37 -1.74
N GLN A 50 -10.71 4.24 -0.44
CA GLN A 50 -11.75 4.36 0.58
C GLN A 50 -12.40 5.75 0.56
N GLU A 51 -11.60 6.82 0.52
CA GLU A 51 -12.10 8.19 0.60
C GLU A 51 -12.78 8.64 -0.70
N LEU A 52 -12.17 8.43 -1.87
CA LEU A 52 -12.81 8.80 -3.14
C LEU A 52 -14.03 7.91 -3.43
N GLY A 53 -13.91 6.61 -3.22
CA GLY A 53 -15.02 5.67 -3.39
C GLY A 53 -16.17 5.92 -2.39
N GLY A 54 -15.83 6.26 -1.14
CA GLY A 54 -16.80 6.68 -0.12
C GLY A 54 -17.55 7.94 -0.56
N SER A 55 -16.85 8.96 -1.04
CA SER A 55 -17.47 10.17 -1.58
C SER A 55 -18.44 9.86 -2.73
N PHE A 56 -18.00 9.09 -3.72
CA PHE A 56 -18.82 8.67 -4.85
C PHE A 56 -20.08 7.94 -4.40
N GLN A 57 -19.93 6.92 -3.54
CA GLN A 57 -21.06 6.15 -2.99
C GLN A 57 -22.05 7.06 -2.26
N THR A 58 -21.56 7.95 -1.39
CA THR A 58 -22.41 8.87 -0.62
C THR A 58 -23.16 9.84 -1.54
N LEU A 59 -22.57 10.30 -2.65
CA LEU A 59 -23.30 11.11 -3.64
C LEU A 59 -24.46 10.33 -4.29
N ILE A 60 -24.25 9.05 -4.63
CA ILE A 60 -25.31 8.19 -5.18
C ILE A 60 -26.43 7.98 -4.15
N GLU A 61 -26.10 7.70 -2.89
CA GLU A 61 -27.08 7.56 -1.80
C GLU A 61 -27.87 8.87 -1.57
N THR A 62 -27.19 10.01 -1.66
CA THR A 62 -27.79 11.34 -1.59
C THR A 62 -28.82 11.52 -2.72
N ARG A 63 -28.43 11.18 -3.96
CA ARG A 63 -29.31 11.23 -5.13
C ARG A 63 -30.55 10.34 -4.95
N VAL A 64 -30.40 9.14 -4.41
CA VAL A 64 -31.53 8.24 -4.11
C VAL A 64 -32.49 8.89 -3.10
N THR A 65 -31.97 9.54 -2.06
CA THR A 65 -32.78 10.25 -1.06
C THR A 65 -33.55 11.41 -1.67
N ILE A 66 -32.92 12.20 -2.52
CA ILE A 66 -33.54 13.29 -3.30
C ILE A 66 -34.64 12.74 -4.20
N ASN A 67 -34.37 11.65 -4.93
CA ASN A 67 -35.36 11.00 -5.81
C ASN A 67 -36.60 10.53 -5.04
N ARG A 68 -36.45 10.05 -3.80
CA ARG A 68 -37.60 9.69 -2.96
C ARG A 68 -38.52 10.87 -2.71
N VAL A 69 -37.97 12.07 -2.50
CA VAL A 69 -38.76 13.31 -2.32
C VAL A 69 -39.44 13.69 -3.63
N ALA A 70 -38.71 13.70 -4.74
CA ALA A 70 -39.24 14.00 -6.06
C ALA A 70 -40.45 13.10 -6.42
N ILE A 71 -40.37 11.80 -6.13
CA ILE A 71 -41.49 10.86 -6.34
C ILE A 71 -42.71 11.18 -5.48
N ARG A 72 -42.51 11.59 -4.21
CA ARG A 72 -43.63 11.98 -3.34
C ARG A 72 -44.33 13.24 -3.83
N MET A 73 -43.56 14.22 -4.33
CA MET A 73 -44.10 15.42 -4.98
C MET A 73 -44.89 15.07 -6.24
N LEU A 74 -44.39 14.18 -7.10
CA LEU A 74 -45.11 13.68 -8.28
C LEU A 74 -46.42 12.97 -7.92
N LYS A 75 -46.43 12.23 -6.81
CA LYS A 75 -47.63 11.58 -6.27
C LYS A 75 -48.61 12.55 -5.61
N ASN A 76 -48.31 13.85 -5.62
CA ASN A 76 -49.07 14.91 -4.99
C ASN A 76 -49.35 14.64 -3.49
N GLN A 77 -48.37 14.09 -2.78
CA GLN A 77 -48.46 13.85 -1.34
C GLN A 77 -48.27 15.16 -0.57
N ARG A 78 -49.39 15.83 -0.26
CA ARG A 78 -49.43 17.19 0.30
C ARG A 78 -49.98 17.26 1.73
N ASP A 79 -50.32 16.12 2.34
CA ASP A 79 -50.74 16.12 3.74
C ASP A 79 -49.56 16.56 4.65
N PRO A 80 -49.85 17.15 5.83
CA PRO A 80 -48.80 17.68 6.70
C PRO A 80 -47.70 16.67 7.07
N ALA A 81 -48.04 15.40 7.27
CA ALA A 81 -47.07 14.37 7.62
C ALA A 81 -46.15 14.04 6.43
N SER A 82 -46.70 13.98 5.21
CA SER A 82 -45.89 13.81 3.99
C SER A 82 -44.93 14.98 3.75
N LEU A 83 -45.40 16.22 3.96
CA LEU A 83 -44.56 17.42 3.84
C LEU A 83 -43.40 17.42 4.84
N ASP A 84 -43.68 17.11 6.10
CA ASP A 84 -42.66 16.98 7.15
C ASP A 84 -41.63 15.88 6.84
N ALA A 85 -42.11 14.72 6.38
CA ALA A 85 -41.24 13.63 6.00
C ALA A 85 -40.38 13.96 4.76
N MET A 86 -40.88 14.75 3.80
CA MET A 86 -40.09 15.24 2.67
C MET A 86 -39.01 16.23 3.13
N ASN A 87 -39.34 17.16 4.01
CA ASN A 87 -38.36 18.09 4.59
C ASN A 87 -37.24 17.38 5.36
N THR A 88 -37.59 16.32 6.10
CA THR A 88 -36.62 15.46 6.79
C THR A 88 -35.69 14.79 5.79
N LEU A 89 -36.22 14.21 4.70
CA LEU A 89 -35.40 13.59 3.67
C LEU A 89 -34.45 14.58 2.99
N LEU A 90 -34.92 15.79 2.66
CA LEU A 90 -34.07 16.85 2.07
C LEU A 90 -33.00 17.34 3.05
N THR A 91 -33.30 17.38 4.35
CA THR A 91 -32.32 17.70 5.39
C THR A 91 -31.24 16.62 5.49
N ASN A 92 -31.65 15.35 5.49
CA ASN A 92 -30.73 14.20 5.50
C ASN A 92 -29.89 14.15 4.22
N ALA A 93 -30.47 14.47 3.06
CA ALA A 93 -29.72 14.59 1.81
C ALA A 93 -28.64 15.68 1.89
N GLY A 94 -28.93 16.83 2.51
CA GLY A 94 -27.93 17.87 2.75
C GLY A 94 -26.80 17.41 3.67
N ALA A 95 -27.12 16.68 4.74
CA ALA A 95 -26.10 16.10 5.62
C ALA A 95 -25.24 15.05 4.91
N SER A 96 -25.87 14.19 4.11
CA SER A 96 -25.20 13.19 3.27
C SER A 96 -24.26 13.84 2.25
N LEU A 97 -24.69 14.95 1.63
CA LEU A 97 -23.87 15.72 0.70
C LEU A 97 -22.59 16.29 1.37
N ASN A 98 -22.70 16.78 2.60
CA ASN A 98 -21.55 17.25 3.38
C ASN A 98 -20.59 16.09 3.75
N GLU A 99 -21.10 14.89 4.03
CA GLU A 99 -20.23 13.74 4.31
C GLU A 99 -19.48 13.28 3.04
N ALA A 100 -20.14 13.34 1.87
CA ALA A 100 -19.47 13.09 0.59
C ALA A 100 -18.32 14.09 0.34
N GLU A 101 -18.53 15.36 0.65
CA GLU A 101 -17.49 16.39 0.56
C GLU A 101 -16.36 16.15 1.56
N LYS A 102 -16.65 15.71 2.78
CA LYS A 102 -15.63 15.35 3.76
C LYS A 102 -14.75 14.21 3.27
N HIS A 103 -15.35 13.14 2.75
CA HIS A 103 -14.63 12.04 2.11
C HIS A 103 -13.76 12.55 0.93
N PHE A 104 -14.32 13.40 0.08
CA PHE A 104 -13.58 13.97 -1.04
C PHE A 104 -12.38 14.81 -0.58
N ASN A 105 -12.57 15.65 0.44
CA ASN A 105 -11.52 16.46 1.02
C ASN A 105 -10.42 15.62 1.66
N ASN A 106 -10.75 14.50 2.32
CA ASN A 106 -9.75 13.57 2.83
C ASN A 106 -8.91 12.97 1.70
N TYR A 107 -9.54 12.62 0.57
CA TYR A 107 -8.84 12.17 -0.62
C TYR A 107 -7.90 13.25 -1.19
N VAL A 108 -8.37 14.50 -1.37
CA VAL A 108 -7.55 15.62 -1.87
C VAL A 108 -6.35 15.91 -0.96
N ASN A 109 -6.54 15.79 0.35
CA ASN A 109 -5.48 16.05 1.34
C ASN A 109 -4.60 14.81 1.64
N SER A 110 -4.85 13.69 0.97
CA SER A 110 -4.07 12.47 1.16
C SER A 110 -2.65 12.59 0.57
N GLU A 111 -1.76 11.70 0.98
CA GLU A 111 -0.37 11.70 0.53
C GLU A 111 -0.28 11.50 -1.00
N ALA A 112 0.59 12.29 -1.65
CA ALA A 112 0.85 12.15 -3.07
C ALA A 112 1.54 10.81 -3.37
N ILE A 113 1.03 10.06 -4.34
CA ILE A 113 1.58 8.77 -4.74
C ILE A 113 2.30 8.89 -6.08
N ALA A 114 3.55 8.44 -6.13
CA ALA A 114 4.32 8.42 -7.36
C ALA A 114 3.66 7.51 -8.41
N GLY A 115 3.63 7.97 -9.66
CA GLY A 115 3.03 7.23 -10.77
C GLY A 115 1.54 7.46 -10.98
N LYS A 116 0.88 8.26 -10.14
CA LYS A 116 -0.46 8.80 -10.43
C LYS A 116 -0.43 9.83 -11.54
N ASP A 117 -1.52 9.90 -12.29
CA ASP A 117 -1.73 10.93 -13.31
C ASP A 117 -2.42 12.15 -12.68
N PRO A 118 -1.75 13.31 -12.55
CA PRO A 118 -2.36 14.51 -11.99
C PRO A 118 -3.59 14.99 -12.77
N ALA A 119 -3.65 14.70 -14.08
CA ALA A 119 -4.81 15.05 -14.89
C ALA A 119 -6.05 14.23 -14.52
N LEU A 120 -5.87 13.00 -14.01
CA LEU A 120 -6.96 12.15 -13.58
C LEU A 120 -7.50 12.57 -12.21
N ASP A 121 -6.64 12.99 -11.28
CA ASP A 121 -7.06 13.59 -10.00
C ASP A 121 -7.83 14.91 -10.25
N ALA A 122 -7.37 15.75 -11.18
CA ALA A 122 -8.08 16.98 -11.56
C ALA A 122 -9.45 16.71 -12.23
N GLN A 123 -9.53 15.66 -13.06
CA GLN A 123 -10.81 15.20 -13.62
C GLN A 123 -11.76 14.71 -12.53
N ALA A 124 -11.25 13.98 -11.52
CA ALA A 124 -12.05 13.50 -10.40
C ALA A 124 -12.59 14.66 -9.56
N GLU A 125 -11.80 15.71 -9.34
CA GLU A 125 -12.26 16.93 -8.68
C GLU A 125 -13.35 17.65 -9.48
N ALA A 126 -13.16 17.80 -10.78
CA ALA A 126 -14.15 18.46 -11.64
C ALA A 126 -15.47 17.70 -11.67
N SER A 127 -15.43 16.37 -11.82
CA SER A 127 -16.64 15.53 -11.87
C SER A 127 -17.35 15.44 -10.51
N PHE A 128 -16.59 15.38 -9.40
CA PHE A 128 -17.14 15.50 -8.05
C PHE A 128 -17.89 16.82 -7.88
N LYS A 129 -17.27 17.96 -8.22
CA LYS A 129 -17.90 19.29 -8.09
C LYS A 129 -19.18 19.39 -8.92
N GLN A 130 -19.15 18.93 -10.16
CA GLN A 130 -20.32 18.92 -11.03
C GLN A 130 -21.48 18.12 -10.42
N MET A 131 -21.21 16.91 -9.92
CA MET A 131 -22.24 16.10 -9.28
C MET A 131 -22.73 16.72 -7.97
N TYR A 132 -21.83 17.20 -7.12
CA TYR A 132 -22.15 17.88 -5.87
C TYR A 132 -23.08 19.07 -6.11
N ASP A 133 -22.74 19.94 -7.07
CA ASP A 133 -23.53 21.13 -7.42
C ASP A 133 -24.93 20.77 -7.92
N VAL A 134 -25.05 19.73 -8.74
CA VAL A 134 -26.35 19.26 -9.23
C VAL A 134 -27.22 18.72 -8.09
N LEU A 135 -26.64 17.97 -7.14
CA LEU A 135 -27.38 17.48 -5.97
C LEU A 135 -27.74 18.61 -5.01
N GLN A 136 -26.86 19.60 -4.83
CA GLN A 136 -27.15 20.79 -4.04
C GLN A 136 -28.31 21.59 -4.63
N GLN A 137 -28.29 21.83 -5.94
CA GLN A 137 -29.39 22.47 -6.67
C GLN A 137 -30.68 21.65 -6.59
N SER A 138 -30.58 20.33 -6.66
CA SER A 138 -31.73 19.44 -6.49
C SER A 138 -32.42 19.63 -5.14
N ILE A 139 -31.63 19.67 -4.05
CA ILE A 139 -32.15 19.95 -2.71
C ILE A 139 -32.79 21.34 -2.67
N HIS A 140 -32.13 22.35 -3.24
CA HIS A 140 -32.65 23.72 -3.27
C HIS A 140 -34.01 23.81 -3.98
N TYR A 141 -34.13 23.27 -5.19
CA TYR A 141 -35.36 23.33 -5.97
C TYR A 141 -36.51 22.55 -5.32
N LEU A 142 -36.23 21.36 -4.79
CA LEU A 142 -37.28 20.57 -4.12
C LEU A 142 -37.74 21.22 -2.80
N LYS A 143 -36.85 21.89 -2.04
CA LYS A 143 -37.25 22.69 -0.86
C LYS A 143 -38.14 23.86 -1.24
N ALA A 144 -37.94 24.44 -2.42
CA ALA A 144 -38.74 25.54 -2.95
C ALA A 144 -40.05 25.09 -3.64
N ASP A 145 -40.42 23.80 -3.55
CA ASP A 145 -41.55 23.19 -4.26
C ASP A 145 -41.45 23.34 -5.80
N ASN A 146 -40.24 23.58 -6.33
CA ASN A 146 -39.98 23.82 -7.74
C ASN A 146 -39.57 22.53 -8.46
N TYR A 147 -40.53 21.62 -8.63
CA TYR A 147 -40.30 20.34 -9.30
C TYR A 147 -39.83 20.51 -10.75
N ALA A 148 -40.32 21.54 -11.46
CA ALA A 148 -39.94 21.79 -12.85
C ALA A 148 -38.45 22.12 -13.00
N ALA A 149 -37.90 22.98 -12.12
CA ALA A 149 -36.47 23.28 -12.13
C ALA A 149 -35.63 22.07 -11.74
N TYR A 150 -36.07 21.27 -10.75
CA TYR A 150 -35.44 19.99 -10.43
C TYR A 150 -35.41 19.05 -11.64
N GLY A 151 -36.53 18.88 -12.35
CA GLY A 151 -36.63 18.00 -13.51
C GLY A 151 -35.79 18.43 -14.71
N ASN A 152 -35.36 19.69 -14.76
CA ASN A 152 -34.47 20.23 -15.80
C ASN A 152 -32.98 20.01 -15.48
N LEU A 153 -32.62 19.55 -14.28
CA LEU A 153 -31.24 19.22 -13.94
C LEU A 153 -30.82 17.92 -14.65
N ASP A 154 -29.67 17.95 -15.32
CA ASP A 154 -29.08 16.75 -15.93
C ASP A 154 -28.23 15.97 -14.91
N ALA A 155 -28.90 15.49 -13.86
CA ALA A 155 -28.25 14.70 -12.80
C ALA A 155 -27.76 13.34 -13.28
N GLN A 156 -28.30 12.83 -14.39
CA GLN A 156 -27.82 11.58 -14.97
C GLN A 156 -26.48 11.79 -15.66
N LYS A 157 -26.35 12.83 -16.49
CA LYS A 157 -25.08 13.17 -17.12
C LYS A 157 -23.97 13.43 -16.11
N ALA A 158 -24.25 14.19 -15.04
CA ALA A 158 -23.26 14.43 -13.99
C ALA A 158 -22.81 13.13 -13.30
N GLN A 159 -23.73 12.18 -13.09
CA GLN A 159 -23.42 10.87 -12.55
C GLN A 159 -22.57 10.04 -13.52
N ASP A 160 -22.94 9.98 -14.80
CA ASP A 160 -22.25 9.20 -15.83
C ASP A 160 -20.83 9.74 -16.08
N ASP A 161 -20.68 11.07 -16.15
CA ASP A 161 -19.39 11.75 -16.30
C ASP A 161 -18.48 11.42 -15.08
N MET A 162 -19.04 11.40 -13.86
CA MET A 162 -18.32 11.03 -12.63
C MET A 162 -17.92 9.56 -12.61
N GLU A 163 -18.82 8.65 -13.00
CA GLU A 163 -18.57 7.21 -13.08
C GLU A 163 -17.43 6.89 -14.05
N GLN A 164 -17.43 7.51 -15.23
CA GLN A 164 -16.37 7.31 -16.22
C GLN A 164 -14.98 7.72 -15.70
N VAL A 165 -14.91 8.81 -14.95
CA VAL A 165 -13.66 9.27 -14.33
C VAL A 165 -13.25 8.33 -13.20
N TYR A 166 -14.19 7.94 -12.35
CA TYR A 166 -13.94 7.03 -11.23
C TYR A 166 -13.43 5.66 -11.71
N ASP A 167 -13.97 5.11 -12.78
CA ASP A 167 -13.50 3.84 -13.35
C ASP A 167 -12.04 3.90 -13.84
N LYS A 168 -11.67 5.00 -14.51
CA LYS A 168 -10.28 5.23 -14.93
C LYS A 168 -9.37 5.36 -13.72
N TRP A 169 -9.81 6.11 -12.71
CA TRP A 169 -9.07 6.30 -11.46
C TRP A 169 -8.87 4.98 -10.73
N LEU A 170 -9.90 4.15 -10.62
CA LEU A 170 -9.85 2.85 -9.97
C LEU A 170 -8.93 1.89 -10.72
N SER A 171 -8.96 1.91 -12.05
CA SER A 171 -8.03 1.12 -12.88
C SER A 171 -6.57 1.51 -12.64
N GLN A 172 -6.25 2.81 -12.59
CA GLN A 172 -4.91 3.29 -12.26
C GLN A 172 -4.52 2.87 -10.83
N ASN A 173 -5.41 3.04 -9.85
CA ASN A 173 -5.15 2.66 -8.46
C ASN A 173 -4.83 1.16 -8.34
N ALA A 174 -5.62 0.31 -9.02
CA ALA A 174 -5.39 -1.13 -9.07
C ALA A 174 -4.05 -1.50 -9.74
N GLN A 175 -3.67 -0.79 -10.80
CA GLN A 175 -2.36 -0.99 -11.44
C GLN A 175 -1.20 -0.62 -10.50
N LEU A 176 -1.30 0.48 -9.77
CA LEU A 176 -0.27 0.91 -8.81
C LEU A 176 -0.17 -0.05 -7.62
N ILE A 177 -1.29 -0.53 -7.08
CA ILE A 177 -1.31 -1.56 -6.04
C ILE A 177 -0.64 -2.85 -6.54
N LYS A 178 -0.96 -3.27 -7.77
CA LYS A 178 -0.34 -4.45 -8.39
C LYS A 178 1.17 -4.25 -8.57
N LEU A 179 1.61 -3.10 -9.06
CA LEU A 179 3.03 -2.78 -9.23
C LEU A 179 3.78 -2.85 -7.89
N ALA A 180 3.20 -2.29 -6.83
CA ALA A 180 3.77 -2.37 -5.48
C ALA A 180 3.87 -3.82 -5.00
N SER A 181 2.87 -4.66 -5.30
CA SER A 181 2.88 -6.10 -4.97
C SER A 181 3.93 -6.88 -5.77
N ASP A 182 4.04 -6.65 -7.08
CA ASP A 182 5.01 -7.31 -7.96
C ASP A 182 6.46 -6.94 -7.57
N GLN A 183 6.70 -5.66 -7.23
CA GLN A 183 7.99 -5.22 -6.69
C GLN A 183 8.32 -5.90 -5.36
N ASN A 184 7.33 -6.02 -4.46
CA ASN A 184 7.50 -6.73 -3.19
C ASN A 184 7.87 -8.20 -3.40
N GLN A 185 7.21 -8.89 -4.34
CA GLN A 185 7.49 -10.29 -4.64
C GLN A 185 8.89 -10.49 -5.26
N SER A 186 9.32 -9.57 -6.12
CA SER A 186 10.67 -9.59 -6.69
C SER A 186 11.73 -9.41 -5.60
N SER A 187 11.56 -8.41 -4.73
CA SER A 187 12.45 -8.16 -3.59
C SER A 187 12.52 -9.37 -2.66
N PHE A 188 11.38 -10.00 -2.35
CA PHE A 188 11.34 -11.23 -1.54
C PHE A 188 12.10 -12.40 -2.20
N THR A 189 11.94 -12.60 -3.51
CA THR A 189 12.64 -13.66 -4.24
C THR A 189 14.16 -13.41 -4.26
N GLN A 190 14.58 -12.16 -4.45
CA GLN A 190 15.99 -11.77 -4.37
C GLN A 190 16.57 -12.00 -2.97
N MET A 191 15.79 -11.74 -1.92
CA MET A 191 16.18 -12.02 -0.53
C MET A 191 16.42 -13.53 -0.31
N GLN A 192 15.55 -14.40 -0.85
CA GLN A 192 15.74 -15.85 -0.76
C GLN A 192 17.04 -16.31 -1.44
N TRP A 193 17.31 -15.84 -2.65
CA TRP A 193 18.56 -16.15 -3.36
C TRP A 193 19.80 -15.67 -2.61
N THR A 194 19.72 -14.45 -2.09
CA THR A 194 20.77 -13.83 -1.29
C THR A 194 21.09 -14.66 -0.05
N LEU A 195 20.07 -15.06 0.71
CA LEU A 195 20.22 -15.92 1.88
C LEU A 195 20.82 -17.29 1.50
N GLY A 196 20.41 -17.85 0.36
CA GLY A 196 20.99 -19.09 -0.17
C GLY A 196 22.49 -18.97 -0.48
N ILE A 197 22.92 -17.86 -1.09
CA ILE A 197 24.33 -17.59 -1.39
C ILE A 197 25.13 -17.40 -0.10
N ILE A 198 24.62 -16.64 0.86
CA ILE A 198 25.27 -16.44 2.17
C ILE A 198 25.45 -17.79 2.88
N LEU A 199 24.41 -18.63 2.92
CA LEU A 199 24.47 -19.96 3.52
C LEU A 199 25.55 -20.83 2.85
N LEU A 200 25.62 -20.82 1.52
CA LEU A 200 26.64 -21.54 0.77
C LEU A 200 28.07 -21.07 1.11
N ILE A 201 28.29 -19.75 1.17
CA ILE A 201 29.59 -19.18 1.54
C ILE A 201 29.97 -19.61 2.97
N VAL A 202 29.03 -19.56 3.92
CA VAL A 202 29.27 -20.00 5.31
C VAL A 202 29.69 -21.47 5.36
N LEU A 203 29.02 -22.36 4.61
CA LEU A 203 29.40 -23.78 4.53
C LEU A 203 30.82 -23.98 3.96
N ILE A 204 31.18 -23.24 2.92
CA ILE A 204 32.52 -23.28 2.32
C ILE A 204 33.58 -22.83 3.35
N VAL A 205 33.33 -21.73 4.05
CA VAL A 205 34.24 -21.21 5.09
C VAL A 205 34.42 -22.23 6.22
N LEU A 206 33.33 -22.84 6.70
CA LEU A 206 33.40 -23.90 7.72
C LEU A 206 34.23 -25.10 7.26
N ALA A 207 34.06 -25.53 6.00
CA ALA A 207 34.86 -26.62 5.42
C ALA A 207 36.36 -26.26 5.36
N PHE A 208 36.70 -25.03 4.95
CA PHE A 208 38.09 -24.56 4.93
C PHE A 208 38.71 -24.47 6.33
N ILE A 209 37.97 -23.95 7.32
CA ILE A 209 38.41 -23.88 8.71
C ILE A 209 38.69 -25.30 9.24
N TRP A 210 37.78 -26.24 8.98
CA TRP A 210 37.92 -27.64 9.39
C TRP A 210 39.17 -28.30 8.80
N LEU A 211 39.39 -28.15 7.49
CA LEU A 211 40.59 -28.66 6.80
C LEU A 211 41.88 -27.99 7.31
N GLY A 212 41.82 -26.70 7.61
CA GLY A 212 42.92 -25.94 8.21
C GLY A 212 43.29 -26.44 9.61
N LEU A 213 42.30 -26.61 10.49
CA LEU A 213 42.46 -27.18 11.84
C LEU A 213 43.05 -28.59 11.80
N GLN A 214 42.58 -29.46 10.89
CA GLN A 214 43.15 -30.79 10.71
C GLN A 214 44.64 -30.75 10.36
N ARG A 215 45.05 -29.86 9.44
CA ARG A 215 46.45 -29.77 8.99
C ARG A 215 47.37 -29.10 10.02
N VAL A 216 46.91 -28.05 10.69
CA VAL A 216 47.75 -27.17 11.52
C VAL A 216 47.82 -27.61 12.98
N LEU A 217 46.73 -28.16 13.54
CA LEU A 217 46.63 -28.53 14.95
C LEU A 217 46.58 -30.05 15.14
N LEU A 218 45.62 -30.74 14.53
CA LEU A 218 45.35 -32.16 14.84
C LEU A 218 46.45 -33.11 14.36
N ARG A 219 46.86 -33.03 13.08
CA ARG A 219 47.93 -33.89 12.54
C ARG A 219 49.28 -33.75 13.26
N PRO A 220 49.78 -32.54 13.57
CA PRO A 220 51.01 -32.41 14.34
C PRO A 220 50.85 -32.82 15.81
N LEU A 221 49.69 -32.63 16.45
CA LEU A 221 49.43 -33.16 17.79
C LEU A 221 49.48 -34.69 17.82
N GLN A 222 48.86 -35.36 16.85
CA GLN A 222 48.94 -36.82 16.72
C GLN A 222 50.38 -37.32 16.54
N ARG A 223 51.21 -36.61 15.78
CA ARG A 223 52.65 -36.95 15.65
C ARG A 223 53.42 -36.77 16.96
N ILE A 224 53.12 -35.73 17.72
CA ILE A 224 53.75 -35.50 19.03
C ILE A 224 53.30 -36.57 20.03
N MET A 225 52.01 -36.94 20.03
CA MET A 225 51.47 -37.98 20.89
C MET A 225 52.05 -39.36 20.56
N ALA A 226 52.24 -39.66 19.27
CA ALA A 226 52.93 -40.88 18.81
C ALA A 226 54.41 -40.91 19.24
N HIS A 227 55.12 -39.78 19.20
CA HIS A 227 56.49 -39.69 19.72
C HIS A 227 56.56 -39.89 21.24
N ILE A 228 55.57 -39.39 22.00
CA ILE A 228 55.52 -39.59 23.46
C ILE A 228 55.24 -41.07 23.79
N GLN A 229 54.37 -41.75 23.05
CA GLN A 229 54.13 -43.19 23.24
C GLN A 229 55.38 -44.04 22.94
N THR A 230 56.12 -43.73 21.87
CA THR A 230 57.38 -44.44 21.57
C THR A 230 58.52 -44.16 22.57
N ILE A 231 58.43 -43.10 23.38
CA ILE A 231 59.38 -42.80 24.47
C ILE A 231 58.90 -43.40 25.81
N ALA A 232 57.60 -43.71 25.95
CA ALA A 232 57.05 -44.36 27.14
C ALA A 232 57.09 -45.89 27.06
N ASP A 233 57.13 -46.46 25.85
CA ASP A 233 57.23 -47.91 25.60
C ASP A 233 58.69 -48.41 25.44
N GLY A 234 59.69 -47.53 25.59
CA GLY A 234 61.14 -47.87 25.60
C GLY A 234 61.80 -47.37 26.87
#